data_AF-A0A061IAI1-F1
#
_entry.id   AF-A0A061IAI1-F1
#
_cell.length_a   1.000
_cell.length_b   1.000
_cell.length_c   1.000
_cell.angle_alpha   90.00
_cell.angle_beta   90.00
_cell.angle_gamma   90.00
#
_symmetry.space_group_name_H-M   'P 1'
#
loop_
_entity.id
_entity.type
_entity.pdbx_description
1 polymer ?
#
loop_
_entity_poly.entity_id
_entity_poly.type
_entity_poly.pdbx_seq_one_letter_code
_entity_poly.pdbx_strand_id
1 'polypeptide(L)' 'MIILPKMVSIIVGVYNGKIFNQVEFTLEMTGHNVGEFSITYKPFSMVFLASVPPTSPDSSPSSNCGQ' A
#
# COMPACT_ATOMS: atom_id res chain seq x y z
N MET A 1 19.75 5.52 7.81
CA MET A 1 19.51 6.30 9.03
C MET A 1 18.74 5.43 10.01
N ILE A 2 19.19 5.38 11.26
CA ILE A 2 18.63 4.52 12.31
C ILE A 2 17.51 5.24 13.05
N ILE A 3 16.46 4.51 13.40
CA ILE A 3 15.37 5.02 14.24
C ILE A 3 15.85 5.11 15.68
N LEU A 4 15.77 6.31 16.24
CA LEU A 4 16.10 6.59 17.63
C LEU A 4 14.83 6.52 18.51
N PRO A 5 14.95 6.14 19.80
CA PRO A 5 13.82 6.11 20.73
C PRO A 5 13.08 7.45 20.84
N LYS A 6 13.77 8.56 20.60
CA LYS A 6 13.20 9.92 20.61
C LYS A 6 12.24 10.20 19.43
N MET A 7 12.23 9.32 18.43
CA MET A 7 11.38 9.38 17.24
C MET A 7 10.18 8.45 17.33
N VAL A 8 9.87 7.89 18.50
CA VAL A 8 8.67 7.07 18.72
C VAL A 8 7.44 7.97 18.84
N SER A 9 6.30 7.50 18.32
CA SER A 9 5.02 8.23 18.33
C SER A 9 5.01 9.55 17.55
N ILE A 10 5.95 9.73 16.61
CA ILE A 10 5.89 10.78 15.60
C ILE A 10 5.62 10.17 14.22
N ILE A 11 4.98 10.94 13.35
CA ILE A 11 4.73 10.56 11.96
C ILE A 11 5.89 11.10 11.13
N VAL A 12 6.59 10.22 10.44
CA VAL A 12 7.70 10.58 9.54
C VAL A 12 7.35 10.16 8.12
N GLY A 13 7.51 11.09 7.19
CA GLY A 13 7.36 10.83 5.77
C GLY A 13 8.65 10.26 5.17
N VAL A 14 8.61 9.02 4.69
CA VAL A 14 9.73 8.37 3.99
C VAL A 14 9.49 8.38 2.49
N TYR A 15 10.48 8.79 1.71
CA TYR A 15 10.30 9.01 0.27
C TYR A 15 10.71 7.81 -0.59
N ASN A 16 9.71 7.25 -1.29
CA ASN A 16 9.72 6.22 -2.35
C ASN A 16 10.56 6.47 -3.60
N GLY A 17 10.94 7.72 -3.88
CA GLY A 17 11.22 8.14 -5.26
C GLY A 17 9.96 8.40 -6.10
N LYS A 18 8.76 8.25 -5.52
CA LYS A 18 7.47 8.56 -6.17
C LYS A 18 6.53 9.28 -5.21
N ILE A 19 6.28 8.67 -4.06
CA ILE A 19 5.36 9.18 -3.03
C ILE A 19 6.04 9.20 -1.67
N PHE A 20 5.55 10.06 -0.78
CA PHE A 20 5.89 10.04 0.63
C PHE A 20 4.98 9.06 1.36
N ASN A 21 5.56 7.99 1.90
CA ASN A 21 4.87 7.06 2.78
C ASN A 21 4.91 7.61 4.21
N GLN A 22 3.75 7.81 4.82
CA GLN A 22 3.67 8.25 6.22
C GLN A 22 3.71 7.03 7.12
N VAL A 23 4.77 6.90 7.91
CA VAL A 23 4.96 5.79 8.85
C VAL A 23 4.95 6.36 10.26
N GLU A 24 4.13 5.76 11.12
CA GLU A 24 4.16 5.99 12.56
C GLU A 24 5.12 4.98 13.19
N PHE A 25 6.13 5.47 13.92
CA PHE A 25 7.12 4.59 14.54
C PHE A 25 6.64 4.10 15.91
N THR A 26 6.58 2.78 16.04
CA THR A 26 6.41 2.09 17.33
C THR A 26 7.77 1.76 17.95
N LEU A 27 7.79 1.50 19.26
CA LEU A 27 9.03 1.16 19.99
C LEU A 27 9.74 -0.08 19.43
N GLU A 28 8.99 -1.04 18.88
CA GLU A 28 9.53 -2.26 18.25
C GLU A 28 10.35 -1.98 16.98
N MET A 29 10.16 -0.80 16.36
CA MET A 29 10.90 -0.36 15.16
C MET A 29 12.22 0.35 15.49
N THR A 30 12.54 0.54 16.78
CA THR A 30 13.77 1.20 17.20
C THR A 30 14.99 0.35 16.84
N GLY A 31 16.04 0.98 16.30
CA GLY A 31 17.24 0.27 15.85
C GLY A 31 17.20 -0.22 14.40
N HIS A 32 16.03 -0.21 13.76
CA HIS A 32 15.88 -0.49 12.34
C HIS A 32 16.18 0.74 11.46
N ASN A 33 16.47 0.52 10.18
CA ASN A 33 16.66 1.61 9.24
C ASN A 33 15.31 2.14 8.74
N VAL A 34 15.20 3.46 8.66
CA VAL A 34 14.01 4.15 8.14
C VAL A 34 13.62 3.69 6.72
N GLY A 35 14.60 3.30 5.90
CA GLY A 35 14.36 2.83 4.53
C GLY A 35 13.69 1.45 4.42
N GLU A 36 13.75 0.63 5.47
CA GLU A 36 13.12 -0.71 5.48
C GLU A 36 11.59 -0.63 5.48
N PHE A 37 11.04 0.45 6.03
CA PHE A 37 9.60 0.69 6.13
C PHE A 37 8.98 1.22 4.82
N SER A 38 9.79 1.27 3.76
CA SER A 38 9.47 2.07 2.59
C SER A 38 9.91 1.37 1.31
N ILE A 39 9.02 0.52 0.80
CA ILE A 39 9.27 -0.33 -0.34
C ILE A 39 9.39 0.52 -1.61
N THR A 40 10.55 0.46 -2.28
CA THR A 40 10.85 1.23 -3.50
C THR A 40 10.35 0.54 -4.78
N TYR A 41 10.06 -0.75 -4.73
CA TYR A 41 9.60 -1.53 -5.88
C TYR A 41 8.19 -2.09 -5.68
N LYS A 42 7.46 -2.30 -6.77
CA LYS A 42 6.19 -3.00 -6.72
C LYS A 42 6.48 -4.49 -6.58
N PRO A 43 5.89 -5.20 -5.59
CA PRO A 43 6.08 -6.64 -5.49
C PRO A 43 5.62 -7.29 -6.79
N PHE A 44 6.47 -8.14 -7.36
CA PHE A 44 6.14 -8.87 -8.56
C PHE A 44 5.21 -10.01 -8.19
N SER A 45 3.92 -9.77 -8.31
CA SER A 45 2.92 -10.83 -8.24
C SER A 45 2.93 -11.55 -9.58
N MET A 46 3.52 -12.75 -9.65
CA MET A 46 3.38 -13.64 -10.80
C MET A 46 1.95 -14.22 -10.79
N VAL A 47 0.99 -13.38 -11.12
CA VAL A 47 -0.41 -13.74 -11.26
C VAL A 47 -0.64 -14.06 -12.72
N PHE A 48 -0.57 -15.34 -13.06
CA PHE A 48 -1.02 -15.81 -14.37
C PHE A 48 -2.56 -15.77 -14.50
N LEU A 49 -3.31 -15.52 -13.42
CA LEU A 49 -4.78 -15.46 -13.44
C LEU A 49 -5.30 -14.46 -12.40
N ALA A 50 -5.68 -13.25 -12.82
CA ALA A 50 -6.73 -12.40 -12.21
C ALA A 50 -6.56 -10.93 -12.64
N SER A 51 -6.79 -10.65 -13.92
CA SER A 51 -7.21 -9.32 -14.38
C SER A 51 -8.73 -9.17 -14.27
N VAL A 52 -9.34 -9.62 -13.16
CA VAL A 52 -10.75 -9.35 -12.89
C VAL A 52 -10.79 -8.14 -11.96
N PRO A 53 -11.13 -6.93 -12.44
CA PRO A 53 -11.41 -5.82 -11.52
C PRO A 53 -12.57 -6.24 -10.62
N PRO A 54 -12.60 -5.85 -9.33
CA PRO A 54 -13.77 -6.09 -8.49
C PRO A 54 -14.95 -5.35 -9.10
N THR A 55 -15.81 -6.07 -9.83
CA THR A 55 -17.07 -5.57 -10.35
C THR A 55 -17.95 -5.23 -9.15
N SER A 56 -18.29 -3.96 -8.98
CA SER A 56 -19.37 -3.53 -8.10
C SER A 56 -20.71 -4.11 -8.62
N PRO A 57 -21.55 -4.72 -7.77
CA PRO A 57 -22.86 -5.20 -8.16
C PRO A 57 -23.92 -4.16 -7.79
N ASP A 58 -24.43 -3.41 -8.77
CA ASP A 58 -25.73 -2.75 -8.68
C ASP A 58 -26.46 -3.11 -9.99
N SER A 59 -27.35 -4.11 -9.95
CA SER A 59 -28.83 -3.92 -9.98
C SER A 59 -29.26 -2.97 -11.11
N SER A 60 -29.93 -3.35 -12.20
CA SER A 60 -31.10 -4.21 -12.34
C SER A 60 -31.53 -4.25 -13.83
N PRO A 61 -32.48 -5.12 -14.23
CA PRO A 61 -32.58 -5.67 -15.58
C PRO A 61 -33.65 -5.01 -16.47
N SER A 62 -33.44 -5.02 -17.79
CA SER A 62 -34.55 -5.06 -18.76
C SER A 62 -34.01 -5.67 -20.07
N SER A 63 -34.22 -6.97 -20.32
CA SER A 63 -35.34 -7.44 -21.15
C SER A 63 -35.56 -6.56 -22.38
N ASN A 64 -34.97 -6.93 -23.52
CA ASN A 64 -35.75 -7.60 -24.56
C ASN A 64 -34.88 -8.09 -25.72
N CYS A 65 -34.93 -9.40 -25.89
CA CYS A 65 -34.71 -10.11 -27.14
C CYS A 65 -35.77 -9.67 -28.17
N GLY A 66 -35.36 -9.46 -29.42
CA GLY A 66 -36.23 -9.46 -30.60
C GLY A 66 -36.59 -8.09 -31.17
N GLN A 67 -35.76 -7.58 -32.08
CA GLN A 67 -36.09 -7.24 -33.47
C GLN A 67 -34.81 -7.16 -34.28
#